data_AF-A0A0D2X388-F1
#
_entry.id   AF-A0A0D2X388-F1
#
_cell.length_a   1.000
_cell.length_b   1.000
_cell.length_c   1.000
_cell.angle_alpha   90.00
_cell.angle_beta   90.00
_cell.angle_gamma   90.00
#
_symmetry.space_group_name_H-M   'P 1'
#
loop_
_entity.id
_entity.type
_entity.pdbx_description
1 polymer ?
#
loop_
_entity_poly.entity_id
_entity_poly.type
_entity_poly.pdbx_seq_one_letter_code
_entity_poly.pdbx_strand_id
1 'polypeptide(L)'
;MVRITSYGRSARRRTILNLARGFYGRAKNCYSIAIQRVHKGLQHAYKGRKLKKRTMRQNWVARIGAAVREYGLSYSRFMHGLVLMNCQIDRKVLSQLAIYEPMSFRSLVDMAAQLSVQSHPSVHRTTNLHQLGNVRNLLGLDNSTAIVSPARLMRKSSSFLHAATAEFVKQEAGASAATATVSKPSTSPASPRSKPTSSKTSAAPPS
;
A
#
# COMPACT_ATOMS: atom_id res chain seq x y z
N MET A 1 -7.75 53.93 -35.33
CA MET A 1 -6.91 52.82 -34.83
C MET A 1 -7.21 52.64 -33.34
N VAL A 2 -7.95 51.61 -32.93
CA VAL A 2 -8.37 51.41 -31.53
C VAL A 2 -7.25 50.68 -30.76
N ARG A 3 -6.69 51.31 -29.71
CA ARG A 3 -5.74 50.63 -28.81
C ARG A 3 -6.50 49.74 -27.83
N ILE A 4 -6.41 48.43 -28.01
CA ILE A 4 -6.92 47.45 -27.04
C ILE A 4 -5.94 47.40 -25.86
N THR A 5 -6.30 48.03 -24.73
CA THR A 5 -5.53 47.94 -23.47
C THR A 5 -5.92 46.65 -22.73
N SER A 6 -4.93 45.77 -22.49
CA SER A 6 -5.17 44.43 -21.91
C SER A 6 -5.47 44.46 -20.39
N TYR A 7 -6.72 44.72 -20.02
CA TYR A 7 -7.19 44.74 -18.61
C TYR A 7 -6.89 43.42 -17.84
N GLY A 8 -6.90 42.28 -18.53
CA GLY A 8 -6.70 40.96 -17.91
C GLY A 8 -5.34 40.73 -17.24
N ARG A 9 -4.29 41.48 -17.63
CA ARG A 9 -2.94 41.32 -17.05
C ARG A 9 -2.90 41.71 -15.56
N SER A 10 -3.54 42.82 -15.20
CA SER A 10 -3.58 43.32 -13.82
C SER A 10 -4.39 42.37 -12.92
N ALA A 11 -5.52 41.88 -13.43
CA ALA A 11 -6.36 40.91 -12.73
C ALA A 11 -5.62 39.60 -12.41
N ARG A 12 -4.94 38.99 -13.40
CA ARG A 12 -4.15 37.76 -13.20
C ARG A 12 -2.98 37.97 -12.22
N ARG A 13 -2.33 39.13 -12.25
CA ARG A 13 -1.28 39.46 -11.30
C ARG A 13 -1.81 39.53 -9.87
N ARG A 14 -2.97 40.19 -9.69
CA ARG A 14 -3.63 40.31 -8.38
C ARG A 14 -4.05 38.94 -7.83
N THR A 15 -4.61 38.03 -8.65
CA THR A 15 -4.99 36.69 -8.17
C THR A 15 -3.79 35.87 -7.69
N ILE A 16 -2.68 35.86 -8.44
CA ILE A 16 -1.46 35.14 -8.04
C ILE A 16 -0.85 35.73 -6.77
N LEU A 17 -0.78 37.06 -6.65
CA LEU A 17 -0.28 37.71 -5.44
C LEU A 17 -1.20 37.47 -4.24
N ASN A 18 -2.52 37.39 -4.45
CA ASN A 18 -3.47 37.02 -3.40
C ASN A 18 -3.22 35.60 -2.87
N LEU A 19 -2.96 34.64 -3.76
CA LEU A 19 -2.58 33.27 -3.38
C LEU A 19 -1.22 33.22 -2.66
N ALA A 20 -0.31 34.15 -2.97
CA ALA A 20 1.04 34.20 -2.40
C ALA A 20 1.16 35.00 -1.10
N ARG A 21 0.08 35.60 -0.56
CA ARG A 21 0.13 36.50 0.61
C ARG A 21 0.83 35.91 1.84
N GLY A 22 0.70 34.60 2.06
CA GLY A 22 1.32 33.89 3.18
C GLY A 22 2.75 33.40 2.93
N PHE A 23 3.34 33.68 1.76
CA PHE A 23 4.70 33.24 1.48
C PHE A 23 5.76 34.13 2.14
N TYR A 24 6.86 33.48 2.53
CA TYR A 24 7.99 34.17 3.16
C TYR A 24 8.86 34.94 2.15
N GLY A 25 9.37 36.11 2.57
CA GLY A 25 10.32 36.93 1.82
C GLY A 25 9.74 37.57 0.56
N ARG A 26 10.54 37.66 -0.51
CA ARG A 26 10.18 38.34 -1.77
C ARG A 26 9.01 37.68 -2.53
N ALA A 27 8.68 36.44 -2.21
CA ALA A 27 7.65 35.69 -2.95
C ALA A 27 6.21 36.16 -2.70
N LYS A 28 5.94 36.92 -1.63
CA LYS A 28 4.61 37.52 -1.41
C LYS A 28 4.38 38.80 -2.24
N ASN A 29 5.46 39.48 -2.65
CA ASN A 29 5.39 40.80 -3.31
C ASN A 29 5.81 40.76 -4.79
N CYS A 30 6.76 39.89 -5.17
CA CYS A 30 7.33 39.84 -6.51
C CYS A 30 6.62 38.80 -7.38
N TYR A 31 5.86 39.23 -8.39
CA TYR A 31 5.05 38.35 -9.25
C TYR A 31 5.83 37.20 -9.88
N SER A 32 7.03 37.46 -10.43
CA SER A 32 7.84 36.44 -11.10
C SER A 32 8.28 35.31 -10.17
N ILE A 33 8.52 35.62 -8.89
CA ILE A 33 8.86 34.61 -7.87
C ILE A 33 7.58 33.95 -7.34
N ALA A 34 6.53 34.75 -7.14
CA ALA A 34 5.23 34.30 -6.62
C ALA A 34 4.63 33.21 -7.51
N ILE A 35 4.58 33.42 -8.83
CA ILE A 35 3.96 32.46 -9.76
C ILE A 35 4.62 31.08 -9.68
N GLN A 36 5.95 31.03 -9.64
CA GLN A 36 6.70 29.78 -9.53
C GLN A 36 6.40 29.06 -8.20
N ARG A 37 6.39 29.80 -7.09
CA ARG A 37 6.10 29.23 -5.76
C ARG A 37 4.64 28.80 -5.62
N VAL A 38 3.69 29.59 -6.13
CA VAL A 38 2.26 29.24 -6.11
C VAL A 38 2.03 27.96 -6.91
N HIS A 39 2.62 27.84 -8.10
CA HIS A 39 2.48 26.63 -8.91
C HIS A 39 3.02 25.39 -8.18
N LYS A 40 4.22 25.47 -7.58
CA LYS A 40 4.76 24.38 -6.76
C LYS A 40 3.88 24.08 -5.55
N GLY A 41 3.39 25.11 -4.86
CA GLY A 41 2.47 24.97 -3.73
C GLY A 41 1.18 24.24 -4.09
N LEU A 42 0.58 24.57 -5.24
CA LEU A 42 -0.62 23.89 -5.75
C LEU A 42 -0.34 22.42 -6.11
N GLN A 43 0.81 22.13 -6.72
CA GLN A 43 1.24 20.75 -6.98
C GLN A 43 1.41 19.95 -5.68
N HIS A 44 2.05 20.54 -4.66
CA HIS A 44 2.19 19.93 -3.35
C HIS A 44 0.86 19.77 -2.63
N ALA A 45 -0.07 20.73 -2.74
CA ALA A 45 -1.42 20.62 -2.18
C ALA A 45 -2.19 19.45 -2.79
N TYR A 46 -2.10 19.26 -4.12
CA TYR A 46 -2.69 18.11 -4.79
C TYR A 46 -2.10 16.78 -4.30
N LYS A 47 -0.76 16.67 -4.26
CA LYS A 47 -0.06 15.49 -3.73
C LYS A 47 -0.42 15.24 -2.25
N GLY A 48 -0.43 16.29 -1.43
CA GLY A 48 -0.72 16.26 -0.01
C GLY A 48 -2.12 15.75 0.30
N ARG A 49 -3.15 16.15 -0.48
CA ARG A 49 -4.51 15.60 -0.33
C ARG A 49 -4.57 14.08 -0.53
N LYS A 50 -3.78 13.53 -1.47
CA LYS A 50 -3.67 12.09 -1.67
C LYS A 50 -2.88 11.41 -0.53
N LEU A 51 -1.76 12.00 -0.14
CA LEU A 51 -0.87 11.47 0.90
C LEU A 51 -1.47 11.55 2.32
N LYS A 52 -2.41 12.45 2.58
CA LYS A 52 -3.09 12.59 3.89
C LYS A 52 -3.67 11.25 4.36
N LYS A 53 -4.27 10.47 3.45
CA LYS A 53 -4.84 9.15 3.79
C LYS A 53 -3.78 8.17 4.29
N ARG A 54 -2.61 8.14 3.63
CA ARG A 54 -1.47 7.28 4.02
C ARG A 54 -0.86 7.73 5.35
N THR A 55 -0.65 9.03 5.51
CA THR A 55 -0.04 9.62 6.72
C THR A 55 -0.93 9.42 7.95
N MET A 56 -2.25 9.61 7.80
CA MET A 56 -3.21 9.35 8.87
C MET A 56 -3.24 7.87 9.26
N ARG A 57 -3.21 6.96 8.27
CA ARG A 57 -3.11 5.52 8.56
C ARG A 57 -1.83 5.18 9.30
N GLN A 58 -0.68 5.71 8.89
CA GLN A 58 0.59 5.51 9.58
C GLN A 58 0.54 6.00 11.03
N ASN A 59 -0.06 7.17 11.26
CA ASN A 59 -0.26 7.70 12.60
C ASN A 59 -1.14 6.78 13.46
N TRP A 60 -2.28 6.29 12.96
CA TRP A 60 -3.14 5.37 13.71
C TRP A 60 -2.44 4.05 14.03
N VAL A 61 -1.67 3.50 13.08
CA VAL A 61 -0.86 2.30 13.33
C VAL A 61 0.19 2.55 14.41
N ALA A 62 0.85 3.71 14.40
CA ALA A 62 1.84 4.05 15.41
C ALA A 62 1.21 4.16 16.81
N ARG A 63 0.03 4.80 16.91
CA ARG A 63 -0.71 4.96 18.18
C ARG A 63 -1.19 3.62 18.72
N ILE A 64 -1.81 2.79 17.89
CA ILE A 64 -2.25 1.44 18.28
C ILE A 64 -1.04 0.60 18.66
N GLY A 65 0.05 0.67 17.88
CA GLY A 65 1.27 -0.06 18.17
C GLY A 65 1.89 0.31 19.51
N ALA A 66 1.84 1.58 19.91
CA ALA A 66 2.27 2.01 21.24
C ALA A 66 1.35 1.46 22.34
N ALA A 67 0.02 1.61 22.19
CA ALA A 67 -0.94 1.14 23.19
C ALA A 67 -0.89 -0.38 23.41
N VAL A 68 -0.78 -1.18 22.35
CA VAL A 68 -0.74 -2.65 22.47
C VAL A 68 0.56 -3.13 23.14
N ARG A 69 1.66 -2.37 23.02
CA ARG A 69 2.94 -2.70 23.66
C ARG A 69 2.87 -2.61 25.19
N GLU A 70 2.05 -1.72 25.73
CA GLU A 70 1.83 -1.62 27.18
C GLU A 70 1.23 -2.91 27.76
N TYR A 71 0.49 -3.65 26.94
CA TYR A 71 -0.10 -4.95 27.29
C TYR A 71 0.72 -6.15 26.80
N GLY A 72 1.98 -5.93 26.36
CA GLY A 72 2.91 -7.01 25.98
C GLY A 72 2.63 -7.69 24.63
N LEU A 73 1.78 -7.11 23.78
CA LEU A 73 1.46 -7.65 22.45
C LEU A 73 2.10 -6.81 21.33
N SER A 74 2.27 -7.42 20.16
CA SER A 74 2.69 -6.72 18.94
C SER A 74 1.47 -6.32 18.10
N TYR A 75 1.55 -5.19 17.40
CA TYR A 75 0.49 -4.70 16.51
C TYR A 75 0.01 -5.77 15.51
N SER A 76 0.94 -6.52 14.90
CA SER A 76 0.62 -7.56 13.93
C SER A 76 -0.19 -8.69 14.55
N ARG A 77 0.20 -9.14 15.75
CA ARG A 77 -0.50 -10.20 16.48
C ARG A 77 -1.89 -9.74 16.94
N PHE A 78 -2.00 -8.51 17.40
CA PHE A 78 -3.28 -7.91 17.76
C PHE A 78 -4.23 -7.78 16.58
N MET A 79 -3.77 -7.25 15.44
CA MET A 79 -4.58 -7.14 14.22
C MET A 79 -4.99 -8.50 13.68
N HIS A 80 -4.13 -9.51 13.80
CA HIS A 80 -4.48 -10.89 13.46
C HIS A 80 -5.61 -11.40 14.36
N GLY A 81 -5.51 -11.22 15.68
CA GLY A 81 -6.57 -11.57 16.63
C GLY A 81 -7.90 -10.89 16.33
N LEU A 82 -7.89 -9.60 15.95
CA LEU A 82 -9.10 -8.87 15.56
C LEU A 82 -9.79 -9.44 14.31
N VAL A 83 -9.02 -9.94 13.34
CA VAL A 83 -9.57 -10.59 12.15
C VAL A 83 -10.18 -11.95 12.51
N LEU A 84 -9.54 -12.72 13.40
CA LEU A 84 -10.05 -14.02 13.86
C LEU A 84 -11.37 -13.90 14.66
N MET A 85 -11.54 -12.82 15.44
CA MET A 85 -12.81 -12.53 16.13
C MET A 85 -13.87 -11.90 15.21
N ASN A 86 -13.60 -11.79 13.90
CA ASN A 86 -14.47 -11.15 12.90
C ASN A 86 -14.87 -9.70 13.26
N CYS A 87 -14.04 -8.99 14.01
CA CYS A 87 -14.34 -7.63 14.46
C CYS A 87 -13.84 -6.61 13.43
N GLN A 88 -14.77 -6.09 12.62
CA GLN A 88 -14.46 -5.14 11.55
C GLN A 88 -14.36 -3.70 12.07
N ILE A 89 -13.38 -3.43 12.92
CA ILE A 89 -13.13 -2.08 13.46
C ILE A 89 -12.09 -1.33 12.63
N ASP A 90 -12.43 -0.10 12.25
CA ASP A 90 -11.50 0.82 11.60
C ASP A 90 -10.37 1.27 12.54
N ARG A 91 -9.16 1.38 11.98
CA ARG A 91 -7.96 1.83 12.72
C ARG A 91 -8.10 3.23 13.31
N LYS A 92 -8.91 4.09 12.69
CA LYS A 92 -9.25 5.42 13.23
C LYS A 92 -9.92 5.27 14.59
N VAL A 93 -11.03 4.52 14.63
CA VAL A 93 -11.83 4.28 15.83
C VAL A 93 -11.00 3.56 16.88
N LEU A 94 -10.24 2.53 16.47
CA LEU A 94 -9.36 1.80 17.37
C LEU A 94 -8.29 2.68 18.02
N SER A 95 -7.69 3.61 17.25
CA SER A 95 -6.72 4.56 17.80
C SER A 95 -7.35 5.59 18.75
N GLN A 96 -8.64 5.91 18.58
CA GLN A 96 -9.37 6.80 19.48
C GLN A 96 -9.75 6.05 20.76
N LEU A 97 -10.21 4.81 20.63
CA LEU A 97 -10.55 3.93 21.76
C LEU A 97 -9.34 3.72 22.68
N ALA A 98 -8.16 3.50 22.10
CA ALA A 98 -6.92 3.38 22.87
C ALA A 98 -6.55 4.60 23.73
N ILE A 99 -7.10 5.78 23.44
CA ILE A 99 -6.77 7.04 24.12
C ILE A 99 -7.83 7.44 25.11
N TYR A 100 -9.09 7.37 24.68
CA TYR A 100 -10.21 7.82 25.50
C TYR A 100 -10.68 6.74 26.47
N GLU A 101 -10.61 5.47 26.07
CA GLU A 101 -11.20 4.34 26.81
C GLU A 101 -10.20 3.18 26.97
N PRO A 102 -9.15 3.34 27.80
CA PRO A 102 -8.10 2.31 27.95
C PRO A 102 -8.64 0.99 28.51
N MET A 103 -9.70 1.02 29.32
CA MET A 103 -10.30 -0.19 29.89
C MET A 103 -10.99 -1.04 28.82
N SER A 104 -11.80 -0.42 27.96
CA SER A 104 -12.40 -1.12 26.82
C SER A 104 -11.35 -1.61 25.83
N PHE A 105 -10.28 -0.85 25.62
CA PHE A 105 -9.17 -1.25 24.76
C PHE A 105 -8.48 -2.50 25.30
N ARG A 106 -8.24 -2.56 26.62
CA ARG A 106 -7.66 -3.72 27.29
C ARG A 106 -8.48 -4.99 27.06
N SER A 107 -9.81 -4.94 27.24
CA SER A 107 -10.67 -6.10 26.98
C SER A 107 -10.55 -6.60 25.54
N LEU A 108 -10.43 -5.70 24.56
CA LEU A 108 -10.21 -6.07 23.15
C LEU A 108 -8.84 -6.74 22.95
N VAL A 109 -7.80 -6.22 23.61
CA VAL A 109 -6.45 -6.79 23.55
C VAL A 109 -6.42 -8.19 24.15
N ASP A 110 -7.07 -8.39 25.30
CA ASP A 110 -7.14 -9.69 25.98
C ASP A 110 -7.89 -10.74 25.12
N MET A 111 -9.03 -10.36 24.54
CA MET A 111 -9.76 -11.23 23.59
C MET A 111 -8.92 -11.57 22.35
N ALA A 112 -8.24 -10.58 21.77
CA ALA A 112 -7.37 -10.79 20.62
C ALA A 112 -6.14 -11.65 20.97
N ALA A 113 -5.60 -11.52 22.18
CA ALA A 113 -4.49 -12.32 22.67
C ALA A 113 -4.85 -13.81 22.68
N GLN A 114 -6.00 -14.15 23.29
CA GLN A 114 -6.49 -15.53 23.45
C GLN A 114 -6.63 -16.23 22.08
N LEU A 115 -7.28 -15.58 21.11
CA LEU A 115 -7.49 -16.14 19.79
C LEU A 115 -6.20 -16.26 18.97
N SER A 116 -5.27 -15.30 19.12
CA SER A 116 -3.99 -15.33 18.41
C SER A 116 -3.08 -16.50 18.82
N VAL A 117 -3.21 -16.98 20.06
CA VAL A 117 -2.46 -18.15 20.56
C VAL A 117 -2.98 -19.44 19.94
N GLN A 118 -4.29 -19.53 19.71
CA GLN A 118 -4.96 -20.74 19.21
C GLN A 118 -4.64 -21.02 17.73
N SER A 119 -4.35 -19.97 16.96
CA SER A 119 -4.06 -20.11 15.52
C SER A 119 -2.69 -20.76 15.19
N HIS A 120 -1.74 -20.87 16.13
CA HIS A 120 -0.48 -21.63 15.95
C HIS A 120 0.16 -22.07 17.30
N PRO A 121 -0.03 -23.32 17.77
CA PRO A 121 0.98 -23.96 18.62
C PRO A 121 2.25 -24.16 17.78
N SER A 122 3.32 -23.43 18.11
CA SER A 122 4.68 -23.53 17.55
C SER A 122 4.82 -23.95 16.07
N VAL A 123 5.12 -23.00 15.19
CA VAL A 123 6.00 -23.29 14.04
C VAL A 123 7.24 -22.42 14.13
N HIS A 124 7.97 -22.55 15.25
CA HIS A 124 9.42 -22.56 15.12
C HIS A 124 9.80 -23.96 14.62
N ARG A 125 9.63 -24.21 13.31
CA ARG A 125 10.30 -25.32 12.62
C ARG A 125 11.78 -24.94 12.45
N THR A 126 12.46 -24.86 13.59
CA THR A 126 13.91 -24.96 13.73
C THR A 126 14.17 -25.96 14.85
N THR A 127 13.50 -27.12 14.79
CA THR A 127 13.93 -28.28 15.53
C THR A 127 15.14 -28.84 14.79
N ASN A 128 16.33 -28.56 15.33
CA ASN A 128 17.51 -29.43 15.29
C ASN A 128 17.64 -30.38 14.08
N LEU A 129 18.30 -29.92 13.01
CA LEU A 129 19.09 -30.80 12.13
C LEU A 129 20.55 -30.88 12.61
N HIS A 130 20.76 -30.78 13.93
CA HIS A 130 22.07 -30.92 14.58
C HIS A 130 22.08 -32.00 15.67
N GLN A 131 21.11 -32.93 15.61
CA GLN A 131 21.01 -34.05 16.55
C GLN A 131 20.43 -35.30 15.91
N LEU A 132 20.86 -35.59 14.68
CA LEU A 132 21.03 -36.97 14.26
C LEU A 132 22.46 -37.05 13.77
N GLY A 133 23.23 -37.87 14.49
CA GLY A 133 24.61 -38.17 14.17
C GLY A 133 24.74 -38.41 12.68
N ASN A 134 25.78 -37.81 12.14
CA ASN A 134 26.36 -38.07 10.85
C ASN A 134 26.47 -39.59 10.61
N VAL A 135 25.42 -40.22 10.07
CA VAL A 135 25.42 -41.67 9.73
C VAL A 135 26.45 -41.97 8.62
N ARG A 136 26.94 -40.94 7.95
CA ARG A 136 28.03 -41.01 6.97
C ARG A 136 29.37 -41.49 7.54
N ASN A 137 29.61 -41.35 8.85
CA ASN A 137 30.85 -41.82 9.49
C ASN A 137 30.78 -43.28 9.97
N LEU A 138 29.63 -43.96 9.85
CA LEU A 138 29.46 -45.32 10.36
C LEU A 138 29.66 -46.43 9.31
N LEU A 139 29.93 -46.07 8.05
CA LEU A 139 30.12 -47.05 6.97
C LEU A 139 31.54 -47.12 6.40
N GLY A 140 32.52 -46.38 6.93
CA GLY A 140 33.92 -46.54 6.55
C GLY A 140 34.16 -46.58 5.03
N LEU A 141 33.51 -45.68 4.28
CA LEU A 141 33.74 -45.54 2.84
C LEU A 141 34.49 -44.23 2.58
N ASP A 142 35.77 -44.43 2.33
CA ASP A 142 36.80 -43.47 1.98
C ASP A 142 36.39 -42.69 0.74
N ASN A 143 36.34 -41.36 0.84
CA ASN A 143 36.45 -40.50 -0.34
C ASN A 143 37.74 -39.71 -0.21
N SER A 144 38.80 -40.37 -0.64
CA SER A 144 39.98 -39.74 -1.21
C SER A 144 39.58 -38.62 -2.19
N THR A 145 40.51 -37.67 -2.33
CA THR A 145 40.73 -36.76 -3.47
C THR A 145 40.32 -35.29 -3.30
N ALA A 146 41.36 -34.45 -3.44
CA ALA A 146 41.39 -33.05 -3.89
C ALA A 146 41.32 -31.92 -2.84
N ILE A 147 42.48 -31.70 -2.25
CA ILE A 147 43.09 -30.41 -1.89
C ILE A 147 42.89 -29.37 -3.03
N VAL A 148 42.49 -28.12 -2.72
CA VAL A 148 43.19 -26.85 -3.03
C VAL A 148 42.35 -25.62 -2.60
N SER A 149 43.05 -24.70 -1.94
CA SER A 149 42.66 -23.49 -1.20
C SER A 149 41.90 -22.37 -1.93
N PRO A 150 41.18 -21.51 -1.19
CA PRO A 150 40.50 -20.33 -1.72
C PRO A 150 41.48 -19.15 -1.78
N ALA A 151 42.24 -19.06 -2.87
CA ALA A 151 43.04 -17.86 -3.12
C ALA A 151 42.89 -17.43 -4.58
N ARG A 152 42.64 -16.13 -4.75
CA ARG A 152 42.83 -15.34 -5.99
C ARG A 152 41.65 -15.29 -6.96
N LEU A 153 40.74 -14.35 -6.73
CA LEU A 153 40.04 -13.68 -7.83
C LEU A 153 40.08 -12.15 -7.66
N MET A 154 41.14 -11.56 -8.20
CA MET A 154 41.13 -10.19 -8.71
C MET A 154 41.86 -10.16 -10.05
N ARG A 155 41.25 -9.44 -11.01
CA ARG A 155 41.79 -8.94 -12.29
C ARG A 155 41.99 -9.94 -13.44
N LYS A 156 41.11 -9.83 -14.44
CA LYS A 156 41.36 -9.29 -15.82
C LYS A 156 40.06 -9.49 -16.63
N SER A 157 39.32 -8.45 -17.03
CA SER A 157 39.53 -7.58 -18.20
C SER A 157 39.84 -8.34 -19.51
N SER A 158 39.07 -7.99 -20.54
CA SER A 158 39.34 -8.15 -21.99
C SER A 158 38.59 -9.28 -22.71
N SER A 159 37.50 -8.86 -23.37
CA SER A 159 37.20 -9.09 -24.80
C SER A 159 37.45 -10.49 -25.39
N PHE A 160 36.40 -11.23 -25.75
CA PHE A 160 36.31 -12.20 -26.87
C PHE A 160 34.88 -12.83 -26.75
N LEU A 161 33.96 -12.91 -27.71
CA LEU A 161 33.86 -12.58 -29.12
C LEU A 161 32.35 -12.45 -29.45
N HIS A 162 32.00 -11.50 -30.33
CA HIS A 162 30.88 -11.64 -31.25
C HIS A 162 31.23 -12.75 -32.27
N ALA A 163 30.35 -13.73 -32.48
CA ALA A 163 30.08 -14.43 -33.76
C ALA A 163 29.54 -15.85 -33.52
N ALA A 164 28.61 -16.27 -34.37
CA ALA A 164 27.98 -17.60 -34.49
C ALA A 164 26.94 -17.90 -33.39
N THR A 165 25.64 -18.10 -33.66
CA THR A 165 25.02 -18.80 -34.79
C THR A 165 23.60 -18.28 -35.04
N ALA A 166 23.44 -17.54 -36.15
CA ALA A 166 22.19 -17.49 -36.89
C ALA A 166 22.30 -18.57 -37.96
N GLU A 167 21.71 -19.75 -37.75
CA GLU A 167 21.51 -20.79 -38.78
C GLU A 167 20.72 -21.99 -38.20
N PHE A 168 19.38 -21.89 -38.12
CA PHE A 168 18.51 -23.07 -38.29
C PHE A 168 17.04 -22.67 -38.56
N VAL A 169 16.66 -22.67 -39.85
CA VAL A 169 15.44 -23.27 -40.44
C VAL A 169 14.09 -22.96 -39.76
N LYS A 170 13.06 -22.29 -40.29
CA LYS A 170 12.43 -22.18 -41.63
C LYS A 170 11.99 -23.51 -42.27
N GLN A 171 10.94 -24.18 -41.76
CA GLN A 171 9.81 -24.75 -42.54
C GLN A 171 8.85 -25.60 -41.67
N GLU A 172 7.61 -25.78 -42.19
CA GLU A 172 6.40 -26.42 -41.63
C GLU A 172 5.68 -25.56 -40.55
N ALA A 173 4.67 -24.74 -40.83
CA ALA A 173 3.52 -24.86 -41.72
C ALA A 173 2.73 -26.18 -41.55
N GLY A 174 1.74 -26.16 -40.65
CA GLY A 174 0.57 -27.06 -40.73
C GLY A 174 0.15 -27.75 -39.43
N ALA A 175 -0.51 -27.06 -38.50
CA ALA A 175 -1.50 -27.69 -37.61
C ALA A 175 -2.43 -26.67 -36.93
N SER A 176 -3.63 -26.58 -37.49
CA SER A 176 -4.91 -26.40 -36.80
C SER A 176 -5.21 -25.12 -36.02
N ALA A 177 -5.94 -24.25 -36.72
CA ALA A 177 -6.87 -23.30 -36.14
C ALA A 177 -7.98 -24.03 -35.36
N ALA A 178 -8.09 -23.76 -34.07
CA ALA A 178 -9.32 -23.94 -33.31
C ALA A 178 -9.61 -22.66 -32.53
N THR A 179 -10.57 -21.91 -33.06
CA THR A 179 -11.17 -20.70 -32.53
C THR A 179 -11.78 -20.96 -31.14
N ALA A 180 -11.07 -20.60 -30.08
CA ALA A 180 -11.64 -20.53 -28.73
C ALA A 180 -12.36 -19.18 -28.57
N THR A 181 -13.68 -19.23 -28.76
CA THR A 181 -14.63 -18.18 -28.44
C THR A 181 -14.62 -17.89 -26.94
N VAL A 182 -13.99 -16.79 -26.52
CA VAL A 182 -14.13 -16.29 -25.15
C VAL A 182 -15.48 -15.58 -25.03
N SER A 183 -16.38 -16.21 -24.30
CA SER A 183 -17.69 -15.71 -23.89
C SER A 183 -17.54 -14.45 -23.03
N LYS A 184 -18.15 -13.36 -23.51
CA LYS A 184 -18.39 -12.12 -22.76
C LYS A 184 -19.21 -12.41 -21.49
N PRO A 185 -18.90 -11.82 -20.32
CA PRO A 185 -19.81 -11.82 -19.20
C PRO A 185 -21.05 -10.98 -19.54
N SER A 186 -22.23 -11.58 -19.41
CA SER A 186 -23.53 -10.98 -19.63
C SER A 186 -23.81 -9.87 -18.61
N THR A 187 -24.12 -8.69 -19.13
CA THR A 187 -24.70 -7.58 -18.37
C THR A 187 -26.13 -7.95 -17.97
N SER A 188 -26.38 -8.10 -16.67
CA SER A 188 -27.72 -8.34 -16.13
C SER A 188 -28.59 -7.09 -16.30
N PRO A 189 -29.82 -7.19 -16.86
CA PRO A 189 -30.69 -6.05 -17.07
C PRO A 189 -31.34 -5.58 -15.76
N ALA A 190 -31.36 -4.26 -15.58
CA ALA A 190 -31.91 -3.56 -14.42
C ALA A 190 -33.40 -3.87 -14.19
N SER A 191 -33.76 -4.25 -12.95
CA SER A 191 -35.15 -4.32 -12.50
C SER A 191 -35.82 -2.93 -12.48
N PRO A 192 -37.08 -2.80 -12.90
CA PRO A 192 -37.81 -1.54 -12.83
C PRO A 192 -38.11 -1.15 -11.38
N ARG A 193 -37.73 0.08 -11.04
CA ARG A 193 -37.96 0.74 -9.75
C ARG A 193 -39.45 1.03 -9.59
N SER A 194 -40.13 0.38 -8.65
CA SER A 194 -41.50 0.74 -8.25
C SER A 194 -41.49 2.14 -7.61
N LYS A 195 -42.37 3.03 -8.10
CA LYS A 195 -42.58 4.36 -7.53
C LYS A 195 -43.28 4.21 -6.17
N PRO A 196 -42.89 4.97 -5.12
CA PRO A 196 -43.72 5.06 -3.93
C PRO A 196 -45.01 5.82 -4.26
N THR A 197 -46.15 5.20 -4.01
CA THR A 197 -47.47 5.84 -4.04
C THR A 197 -47.58 6.76 -2.83
N SER A 198 -47.76 8.05 -3.08
CA SER A 198 -48.12 9.04 -2.06
C SER A 198 -49.59 8.88 -1.70
N SER A 199 -49.91 8.18 -0.62
CA SER A 199 -51.23 8.30 0.03
C SER A 199 -51.27 9.61 0.82
N LYS A 200 -52.16 10.48 0.39
CA LYS A 200 -52.46 11.77 1.01
C LYS A 200 -53.43 11.52 2.16
N THR A 201 -52.93 11.28 3.37
CA THR A 201 -53.78 11.29 4.58
C THR A 201 -53.95 12.73 5.04
N SER A 202 -55.18 13.22 4.89
CA SER A 202 -55.70 14.43 5.53
C SER A 202 -55.65 14.28 7.05
N ALA A 203 -54.82 15.07 7.73
CA ALA A 203 -54.89 15.29 9.16
C ALA A 203 -55.15 16.78 9.42
N ALA A 204 -56.30 17.07 10.02
CA ALA A 204 -56.75 18.38 10.45
C ALA A 204 -55.88 18.93 11.61
N PRO A 205 -55.74 20.25 11.77
CA PRO A 205 -55.17 20.84 12.98
C PRO A 205 -56.22 20.83 14.11
N PRO A 206 -55.87 20.46 15.36
CA PRO A 206 -56.68 20.80 16.52
C PRO A 206 -56.53 22.30 16.84
N SER A 207 -57.60 22.80 17.46
CA SER A 207 -57.95 24.18 17.84
C SER A 207 -56.86 24.98 18.57
#